data_AF-A0A117RXN4-F1
#
_entry.id   AF-A0A117RXN4-F1
#
_cell.length_a   1.000
_cell.length_b   1.000
_cell.length_c   1.000
_cell.angle_alpha   90.00
_cell.angle_beta   90.00
_cell.angle_gamma   90.00
#
_symmetry.space_group_name_H-M   'P 1'
#
loop_
_entity.id
_entity.type
_entity.pdbx_description
1 polymer ?
#
loop_
_entity_poly.entity_id
_entity_poly.type
_entity_poly.pdbx_seq_one_letter_code
_entity_poly.pdbx_strand_id
1 'polypeptide(L)'
;MIRELGSSRLAMVIDTSRNGARPAAGHRACDPPGRRLGELPTTATGVPGVDAYLWVKPPGQADGCTAAAGTFDARYAYLLAR
;
A
#
# COMPACT_ATOMS: atom_id res chain seq x y z
N MET A 1 0.81 -19.45 4.87
CA MET A 1 1.15 -18.44 3.84
C MET A 1 2.60 -18.55 3.34
N ILE A 2 3.65 -17.96 3.93
CA ILE A 2 5.04 -18.25 3.46
C ILE A 2 5.59 -19.57 4.00
N ARG A 3 5.29 -19.91 5.27
CA ARG A 3 5.74 -21.17 5.88
C ARG A 3 5.20 -22.42 5.19
N GLU A 4 4.08 -22.30 4.48
CA GLU A 4 3.48 -23.38 3.68
C GLU A 4 4.24 -23.65 2.38
N LEU A 5 5.11 -22.72 1.93
CA LEU A 5 5.92 -22.89 0.73
C LEU A 5 7.17 -23.75 0.97
N GLY A 6 7.38 -24.24 2.19
CA GLY A 6 8.43 -25.21 2.52
C GLY A 6 9.87 -24.66 2.51
N SER A 7 10.07 -23.36 2.34
CA SER A 7 11.39 -22.71 2.34
C SER A 7 11.52 -21.73 3.51
N SER A 8 12.53 -21.94 4.35
CA SER A 8 12.91 -21.02 5.42
C SER A 8 13.62 -19.76 4.94
N ARG A 9 13.96 -19.68 3.64
CA ARG A 9 14.67 -18.55 3.03
C ARG A 9 13.76 -17.47 2.45
N LEU A 10 12.45 -17.69 2.46
CA LEU A 10 11.48 -16.74 1.93
C LEU A 10 11.12 -15.70 3.00
N ALA A 11 10.97 -14.45 2.56
CA ALA A 11 10.55 -13.33 3.38
C ALA A 11 9.54 -12.45 2.62
N MET A 12 8.89 -11.55 3.34
CA MET A 12 7.83 -10.67 2.83
C MET A 12 8.27 -9.22 2.82
N VAL A 13 7.75 -8.50 1.84
CA VAL A 13 7.59 -7.04 1.94
C VAL A 13 6.10 -6.73 1.90
N ILE A 14 5.70 -5.65 2.56
CA ILE A 14 4.30 -5.21 2.59
C ILE A 14 4.20 -3.82 1.98
N ASP A 15 3.32 -3.67 0.99
CA ASP A 15 2.97 -2.35 0.46
C ASP A 15 2.09 -1.60 1.49
N THR A 16 2.64 -0.51 2.01
CA THR A 16 2.04 0.36 3.02
C THR A 16 1.70 1.74 2.45
N SER A 17 1.79 1.92 1.13
CA SER A 17 1.57 3.20 0.46
C SER A 17 0.25 3.89 0.79
N ARG A 18 -0.87 3.15 0.82
CA ARG A 18 -2.23 3.70 0.92
C ARG A 18 -3.12 3.00 1.96
N ASN A 19 -2.50 2.38 2.96
CA ASN A 19 -3.19 1.56 3.98
C ASN A 19 -3.33 2.21 5.37
N GLY A 20 -3.04 3.51 5.54
CA GLY A 20 -3.11 4.20 6.84
C GLY A 20 -4.51 4.48 7.40
N ALA A 21 -5.55 3.93 6.76
CA ALA A 21 -6.91 3.95 7.26
C ALA A 21 -7.52 2.53 7.14
N ARG A 22 -8.70 2.30 7.74
CA ARG A 22 -9.42 1.01 7.58
C ARG A 22 -9.76 0.75 6.11
N PRO A 23 -9.75 -0.49 5.60
CA PRO A 23 -10.10 -0.78 4.21
C PRO A 23 -11.40 -0.10 3.75
N ALA A 24 -11.47 0.25 2.47
CA ALA A 24 -12.67 0.85 1.90
C ALA A 24 -13.87 -0.10 2.05
N ALA A 25 -15.06 0.46 2.29
CA ALA A 25 -16.29 -0.32 2.35
C ALA A 25 -16.48 -1.12 1.05
N GLY A 26 -16.91 -2.38 1.17
CA GLY A 26 -17.06 -3.29 0.04
C GLY A 26 -15.74 -3.70 -0.62
N HIS A 27 -14.59 -3.50 0.03
CA HIS A 27 -13.27 -3.90 -0.46
C HIS A 27 -12.94 -3.37 -1.87
N ARG A 28 -13.43 -2.17 -2.21
CA ARG A 28 -13.11 -1.52 -3.48
C ARG A 28 -11.62 -1.21 -3.54
N ALA A 29 -10.95 -1.73 -4.56
CA ALA A 29 -9.51 -1.54 -4.76
C ALA A 29 -9.15 -0.35 -5.64
N CYS A 30 -10.01 0.03 -6.60
CA CYS A 30 -9.72 1.04 -7.61
C CYS A 30 -10.11 2.46 -7.14
N ASP A 31 -9.10 3.30 -6.88
CA ASP A 31 -9.22 4.70 -6.44
C ASP A 31 -10.28 4.94 -5.32
N PRO A 32 -10.34 4.11 -4.24
CA PRO A 32 -11.34 4.30 -3.20
C PRO A 32 -11.14 5.63 -2.45
N PRO A 33 -12.22 6.37 -2.13
CA PRO A 33 -12.10 7.59 -1.35
C PRO A 33 -11.74 7.31 0.12
N GLY A 34 -11.22 8.32 0.81
CA GLY A 34 -10.94 8.26 2.24
C GLY A 34 -9.76 7.36 2.63
N ARG A 35 -8.88 7.01 1.68
CA ARG A 35 -7.60 6.38 1.99
C ARG A 35 -6.62 7.39 2.59
N ARG A 36 -5.65 6.88 3.33
CA ARG A 36 -4.54 7.66 3.90
C ARG A 36 -3.23 6.94 3.64
N LEU A 37 -2.14 7.70 3.60
CA LEU A 37 -0.78 7.16 3.60
C LEU A 37 -0.60 6.24 4.81
N GLY A 38 0.00 5.07 4.60
CA GLY A 38 0.38 4.18 5.69
C GLY A 38 1.76 4.49 6.24
N GLU A 39 2.33 3.48 6.90
CA GLU A 39 3.68 3.53 7.46
C GLU A 39 4.70 3.92 6.38
N LEU A 40 5.68 4.75 6.73
CA LEU A 40 6.75 5.11 5.80
C LEU A 40 7.62 3.89 5.48
N PRO A 41 8.26 3.84 4.29
CA PRO A 41 9.18 2.75 3.96
C PRO A 41 10.26 2.57 5.03
N THR A 42 10.38 1.37 5.57
CA THR A 42 11.32 1.04 6.65
C THR A 42 11.60 -0.45 6.71
N THR A 43 12.79 -0.82 7.20
CA THR A 43 13.15 -2.20 7.55
C THR A 43 12.84 -2.52 9.02
N ALA A 44 12.53 -1.51 9.83
CA ALA A 44 12.17 -1.68 11.24
C ALA A 44 10.70 -2.10 11.39
N THR A 45 10.34 -3.27 10.85
CA THR A 45 8.94 -3.74 10.81
C THR A 45 8.47 -4.31 12.15
N GLY A 46 9.38 -4.85 12.97
CA GLY A 46 9.04 -5.57 14.20
C GLY A 46 8.25 -6.87 13.99
N VAL A 47 8.05 -7.31 12.74
CA VAL A 47 7.27 -8.51 12.40
C VAL A 47 8.19 -9.59 11.83
N PRO A 48 8.37 -10.73 12.52
CA PRO A 48 9.20 -11.82 12.03
C PRO A 48 8.75 -12.31 10.64
N GLY A 49 9.69 -12.35 9.69
CA GLY A 49 9.45 -12.75 8.31
C GLY A 49 8.96 -11.64 7.38
N VAL A 50 8.85 -10.40 7.86
CA VAL A 50 8.62 -9.21 7.02
C VAL A 50 9.87 -8.34 7.04
N ASP A 51 10.58 -8.34 5.91
CA ASP A 51 11.86 -7.63 5.76
C ASP A 51 11.69 -6.12 5.68
N ALA A 52 10.59 -5.65 5.07
CA ALA A 52 10.35 -4.23 4.91
C ALA A 52 8.86 -3.87 4.74
N TYR A 53 8.53 -2.67 5.18
CA TYR A 53 7.42 -1.90 4.65
C TYR A 53 7.93 -1.06 3.48
N LEU A 54 7.22 -1.09 2.37
CA LEU A 54 7.56 -0.34 1.16
C LEU A 54 6.33 0.43 0.69
N TRP A 55 6.56 1.51 -0.04
CA TRP A 55 5.53 2.12 -0.88
C TRP A 55 5.74 1.62 -2.30
N VAL A 56 5.16 0.47 -2.61
CA VAL A 56 5.33 -0.17 -3.92
C VAL A 56 4.50 0.58 -4.96
N LYS A 57 3.22 0.84 -4.67
CA LYS A 57 2.41 1.77 -5.45
C LYS A 57 2.71 3.22 -5.04
N PRO A 58 3.10 4.12 -5.96
CA PRO A 58 3.31 5.52 -5.62
C PRO A 58 2.00 6.20 -5.19
N PRO A 59 1.92 6.79 -3.99
CA PRO A 59 0.76 7.57 -3.58
C PRO A 59 0.48 8.74 -4.52
N GLY A 60 -0.79 8.95 -4.87
CA GLY A 60 -1.21 9.99 -5.82
C GLY A 60 -1.29 9.53 -7.27
N GLN A 61 -0.80 8.33 -7.61
CA GLN A 61 -1.08 7.74 -8.92
C GLN A 61 -2.40 6.98 -8.92
N ALA A 62 -3.24 7.24 -9.91
CA ALA A 62 -4.52 6.56 -10.09
C ALA A 62 -4.36 5.07 -10.38
N ASP A 63 -5.40 4.31 -10.02
CA ASP A 63 -5.54 2.87 -10.29
C ASP A 63 -6.29 2.61 -11.60
N GLY A 64 -7.02 3.59 -12.13
CA GLY A 64 -7.71 3.48 -13.41
C GLY A 64 -9.18 3.94 -13.40
N CYS A 65 -9.73 4.35 -12.26
CA CYS A 65 -11.15 4.68 -12.11
C CYS A 65 -11.41 6.19 -12.11
N THR A 66 -10.53 6.98 -11.51
CA THR A 66 -10.65 8.45 -11.54
C THR A 66 -9.83 9.10 -12.67
N ALA A 67 -8.82 8.40 -13.17
CA ALA A 67 -7.98 8.77 -14.31
C ALA A 67 -7.35 7.50 -14.92
N ALA A 68 -6.63 7.62 -16.04
CA ALA A 68 -5.87 6.50 -16.58
C ALA A 68 -4.86 5.96 -15.55
N ALA A 69 -4.73 4.65 -15.42
CA ALA A 69 -3.87 4.00 -14.44
C ALA A 69 -2.43 4.53 -14.53
N GLY A 70 -1.85 4.90 -13.40
CA GLY A 70 -0.50 5.50 -13.32
C GLY A 70 -0.46 7.02 -13.48
N THR A 71 -1.55 7.67 -13.88
CA THR A 71 -1.63 9.14 -13.92
C THR A 71 -1.48 9.72 -12.52
N PHE A 72 -0.55 10.66 -12.35
CA PHE A 72 -0.41 11.40 -11.10
C PHE A 72 -1.47 12.49 -10.97
N ASP A 73 -2.19 12.48 -9.85
CA ASP A 73 -3.15 13.49 -9.45
C ASP A 73 -2.69 14.13 -8.13
N ALA A 74 -2.32 15.41 -8.18
CA ALA A 74 -1.82 16.16 -7.03
C ALA A 74 -2.87 16.32 -5.93
N ARG A 75 -4.16 16.44 -6.28
CA ARG A 75 -5.25 16.52 -5.31
C ARG A 75 -5.42 15.17 -4.60
N TYR A 76 -5.35 14.07 -5.34
CA TYR A 76 -5.40 12.74 -4.74
C TYR A 76 -4.23 12.51 -3.79
N ALA A 77 -3.00 12.86 -4.21
CA ALA A 77 -1.81 12.79 -3.36
C ALA A 77 -1.98 13.58 -2.05
N TYR A 78 -2.50 14.81 -2.17
CA TYR A 78 -2.78 15.66 -1.00
C TYR A 78 -3.81 15.04 -0.06
N LEU A 79 -4.89 14.47 -0.60
CA LEU A 79 -5.94 13.83 0.20
C LEU A 79 -5.43 12.58 0.94
N LEU A 80 -4.49 11.83 0.37
CA LEU A 80 -3.84 10.70 1.06
C LEU A 80 -2.99 11.16 2.25
N ALA A 81 -2.33 12.32 2.14
CA ALA A 81 -1.40 12.83 3.14
C ALA A 81 -2.06 13.61 4.29
N ARG A 82 -3.35 13.98 4.15
CA ARG A 82 -4.11 14.71 5.17
C ARG A 82 -4.67 13.83 6.26
#